data_AF-A0A662VP72-F1
#
_entry.id   AF-A0A662VP72-F1
#
_cell.length_a   1.000
_cell.length_b   1.000
_cell.length_c   1.000
_cell.angle_alpha   90.00
_cell.angle_beta   90.00
_cell.angle_gamma   90.00
#
_symmetry.space_group_name_H-M   'P 1'
#
loop_
_entity.id
_entity.type
_entity.pdbx_description
1 polymer ?
#
loop_
_entity_poly.entity_id
_entity_poly.type
_entity_poly.pdbx_seq_one_letter_code
_entity_poly.pdbx_strand_id
1 'polypeptide(L)'
;MVGRPRKYGEETVSIWTRIPRSWKKLIEDNFGSTSEFLRSIIEKELSKLDSESLKQKLIEEKEELQQQLSKIKKEEESILSKLEEVELRLKQLESTQLIEVTDEEHFEITDWFKEAVEAINNNGRGWRAELTPEQAIKRLFKTFVDEKKLDILTAKKKVLRVFPELEGVI
;
A
#
# COMPACT_ATOMS: atom_id res chain seq x y z
N MET A 1 -4.24 65.70 16.06
CA MET A 1 -4.05 64.24 16.14
C MET A 1 -4.59 63.78 17.48
N VAL A 2 -5.77 63.18 17.53
CA VAL A 2 -6.27 62.55 18.76
C VAL A 2 -6.83 61.19 18.38
N GLY A 3 -5.96 60.18 18.39
CA GLY A 3 -6.36 58.78 18.37
C GLY A 3 -6.29 58.21 19.79
N ARG A 4 -7.09 57.18 20.08
CA ARG A 4 -7.05 56.47 21.36
C ARG A 4 -5.61 55.98 21.66
N PRO A 5 -5.11 56.10 22.90
CA PRO A 5 -3.83 55.52 23.28
C PRO A 5 -3.85 54.00 23.05
N ARG A 6 -2.80 53.49 22.41
CA ARG A 6 -2.63 52.04 22.18
C ARG A 6 -2.57 51.32 23.53
N LYS A 7 -3.30 50.21 23.68
CA LYS A 7 -3.12 49.32 24.81
C LYS A 7 -1.92 48.42 24.55
N TYR A 8 -1.04 48.27 25.55
CA TYR A 8 0.13 47.40 25.45
C TYR A 8 -0.34 45.94 25.26
N GLY A 9 0.14 45.26 24.20
CA GLY A 9 -0.17 43.86 23.91
C GLY A 9 -1.22 43.59 22.83
N GLU A 10 -1.84 44.60 22.21
CA GLU A 10 -2.70 44.39 21.04
C GLU A 10 -1.83 44.17 19.78
N GLU A 11 -2.01 43.04 19.09
CA GLU A 11 -1.46 42.83 17.75
C GLU A 11 -2.06 43.89 16.81
N THR A 12 -1.21 44.74 16.24
CA THR A 12 -1.64 45.81 15.35
C THR A 12 -1.07 45.61 13.96
N VAL A 13 -1.94 45.62 12.95
CA VAL A 13 -1.55 45.61 11.54
C VAL A 13 -1.61 47.05 11.02
N SER A 14 -0.49 47.56 10.49
CA SER A 14 -0.49 48.88 9.85
C SER A 14 -1.02 48.79 8.43
N ILE A 15 -2.11 49.50 8.14
CA ILE A 15 -2.68 49.58 6.79
C ILE A 15 -2.41 50.98 6.24
N TRP A 16 -1.75 51.06 5.09
CA TRP A 16 -1.50 52.31 4.37
C TRP A 16 -2.45 52.42 3.19
N THR A 17 -3.25 53.48 3.15
CA THR A 17 -4.16 53.75 2.03
C THR A 17 -4.00 55.20 1.56
N ARG A 18 -4.04 55.41 0.25
CA ARG A 18 -3.95 56.74 -0.35
C ARG A 18 -5.35 57.22 -0.72
N ILE A 19 -5.84 58.22 0.00
CA ILE A 19 -7.18 58.77 -0.20
C ILE A 19 -7.07 60.10 -0.97
N PRO A 20 -7.80 60.27 -2.08
CA PRO A 20 -7.85 61.53 -2.81
C PRO A 20 -8.25 62.70 -1.91
N ARG A 21 -7.68 63.90 -2.13
CA ARG A 21 -7.92 65.08 -1.28
C ARG A 21 -9.40 65.48 -1.20
N SER A 22 -10.13 65.36 -2.30
CA SER A 22 -11.58 65.64 -2.36
C SER A 22 -12.38 64.71 -1.45
N TRP A 23 -12.01 63.44 -1.39
CA TRP A 23 -12.65 62.45 -0.53
C TRP A 23 -12.24 62.61 0.93
N LYS A 24 -10.96 62.93 1.18
CA LYS A 24 -10.48 63.19 2.53
C LYS A 24 -11.30 64.28 3.23
N LYS A 25 -11.58 65.39 2.53
CA LYS A 25 -12.38 66.49 3.09
C LYS A 25 -13.82 66.05 3.42
N LEU A 26 -14.48 65.36 2.47
CA LEU A 26 -15.82 64.81 2.68
C LEU A 26 -15.89 63.80 3.85
N ILE A 27 -14.83 63.01 4.03
CA ILE A 27 -14.72 62.05 5.12
C ILE A 27 -14.53 62.76 6.46
N GLU A 28 -13.64 63.76 6.52
CA GLU A 28 -13.41 64.55 7.74
C GLU A 28 -14.66 65.36 8.13
N ASP A 29 -15.43 65.87 7.16
CA ASP A 29 -16.66 66.63 7.41
C ASP A 29 -17.79 65.76 8.00
N ASN A 30 -17.90 64.49 7.58
CA ASN A 30 -18.98 63.58 8.01
C ASN A 30 -18.60 62.67 9.19
N PHE A 31 -17.32 62.32 9.34
CA PHE A 31 -16.84 61.32 10.31
C PHE A 31 -15.73 61.87 11.22
N GLY A 32 -15.38 63.15 11.15
CA GLY A 32 -14.36 63.80 11.97
C GLY A 32 -12.91 63.42 11.63
N SER A 33 -12.65 62.15 11.27
CA SER A 33 -11.35 61.69 10.81
C SER A 33 -11.45 60.49 9.87
N THR A 34 -10.41 60.31 9.05
CA THR A 34 -10.28 59.15 8.16
C THR A 34 -10.29 57.81 8.91
N SER A 35 -9.75 57.78 10.12
CA SER A 35 -9.70 56.57 10.95
C SER A 35 -11.08 56.16 11.44
N GLU A 36 -11.93 57.13 11.79
CA GLU A 36 -13.32 56.86 12.20
C GLU A 36 -14.18 56.40 11.04
N PHE A 37 -13.94 56.92 9.84
CA PHE A 37 -14.56 56.40 8.63
C PHE A 37 -14.17 54.94 8.32
N LEU A 38 -12.88 54.61 8.38
CA LEU A 38 -12.44 53.22 8.19
C LEU A 38 -13.01 52.30 9.27
N ARG A 39 -13.07 52.77 10.52
CA ARG A 39 -13.69 52.03 11.62
C ARG A 39 -15.18 51.78 11.35
N SER A 40 -15.95 52.77 10.91
CA SER A 40 -17.39 52.59 10.68
C SER A 40 -17.67 51.61 9.53
N ILE A 41 -16.83 51.57 8.50
CA ILE A 41 -16.90 50.56 7.45
C ILE A 41 -16.62 49.17 8.03
N ILE A 42 -15.55 49.02 8.80
CA ILE A 42 -15.16 47.75 9.39
C ILE A 42 -16.23 47.25 10.37
N GLU A 43 -16.75 48.12 11.25
CA GLU A 43 -17.83 47.77 12.19
C GLU A 43 -19.12 47.38 11.46
N LYS A 44 -19.43 48.02 10.32
CA LYS A 44 -20.57 47.67 9.47
C LYS A 44 -20.38 46.35 8.71
N GLU A 45 -19.15 46.00 8.36
CA GLU A 45 -18.84 44.69 7.76
C GLU A 45 -18.84 43.58 8.82
N LEU A 46 -18.25 43.84 9.99
CA LEU A 46 -18.24 42.91 11.12
C LEU A 46 -19.65 42.66 11.66
N SER A 47 -20.55 43.64 11.63
CA SER A 47 -21.95 43.45 12.05
C SER A 47 -22.78 42.61 11.08
N LYS A 48 -22.32 42.43 9.83
CA LYS A 48 -22.91 41.48 8.88
C LYS A 48 -22.42 40.06 9.07
N LEU A 49 -21.27 39.87 9.73
CA LEU A 49 -20.77 38.55 10.06
C LEU A 49 -21.59 38.00 11.23
N ASP A 50 -22.56 37.17 10.91
CA ASP A 50 -23.35 36.48 11.91
C ASP A 50 -22.49 35.43 12.62
N SER A 51 -22.08 35.76 13.85
CA SER A 51 -21.23 34.90 14.68
C SER A 51 -21.86 33.54 14.94
N GLU A 52 -23.19 33.42 14.90
CA GLU A 52 -23.88 32.13 15.05
C GLU A 52 -23.74 31.27 13.81
N SER A 53 -23.85 31.87 12.61
CA SER A 53 -23.65 31.15 11.34
C SER A 53 -22.23 30.58 11.21
N LEU A 54 -21.22 31.31 11.68
CA LEU A 54 -19.83 30.84 11.68
C LEU A 54 -19.64 29.71 12.69
N LYS A 55 -20.25 29.80 13.87
CA LYS A 55 -20.21 28.71 14.86
C LYS A 55 -20.91 27.46 14.35
N GLN A 56 -22.06 27.59 13.69
CA GLN A 56 -22.75 26.45 13.09
C GLN A 56 -21.91 25.76 12.03
N LYS A 57 -21.31 26.52 11.09
CA LYS A 57 -20.40 25.95 10.08
C LYS A 57 -19.23 25.20 10.69
N LEU A 58 -18.63 25.74 11.75
CA LEU A 58 -17.52 25.08 12.45
C LEU A 58 -17.97 23.80 13.18
N ILE A 59 -19.21 23.75 13.67
CA ILE A 59 -19.77 22.54 14.29
C ILE A 59 -20.03 21.48 13.23
N GLU A 60 -20.65 21.86 12.10
CA GLU A 60 -20.91 20.96 10.97
C GLU A 60 -19.59 20.37 10.43
N GLU A 61 -18.59 21.23 10.19
CA GLU A 61 -17.28 20.78 9.70
C GLU A 61 -16.59 19.85 10.70
N LYS A 62 -16.72 20.11 12.01
CA LYS A 62 -16.20 19.22 13.05
C LYS A 62 -16.90 17.85 13.02
N GLU A 63 -18.21 17.81 12.87
CA GLU A 63 -18.97 16.56 12.79
C GLU A 63 -18.63 15.77 11.52
N GLU A 64 -18.49 16.44 10.38
CA GLU A 64 -18.05 15.81 9.13
C GLU A 64 -16.66 15.18 9.27
N LEU A 65 -15.70 15.92 9.84
CA LEU A 65 -14.34 15.41 10.08
C LEU A 65 -14.34 14.21 11.04
N GLN A 66 -15.18 14.22 12.08
CA GLN A 66 -15.33 13.07 12.98
C GLN A 66 -15.90 11.84 12.25
N GLN A 67 -16.88 12.02 11.37
CA GLN A 67 -17.40 10.93 10.55
C GLN A 67 -16.34 10.38 9.61
N GLN A 68 -15.55 11.24 8.95
CA GLN A 68 -14.45 10.81 8.09
C GLN A 68 -13.40 10.00 8.86
N LEU A 69 -12.99 10.47 10.05
CA LEU A 69 -12.09 9.72 10.92
C LEU A 69 -12.62 8.34 11.30
N SER A 70 -13.92 8.24 11.57
CA SER A 70 -14.53 6.95 11.90
C SER A 70 -14.53 5.96 10.72
N LYS A 71 -14.66 6.45 9.49
CA LYS A 71 -14.58 5.63 8.27
C LYS A 71 -13.15 5.14 8.05
N ILE A 72 -12.18 6.04 8.14
CA ILE A 72 -10.76 5.69 7.97
C ILE A 72 -10.32 4.63 8.98
N LYS A 73 -10.74 4.74 10.25
CA LYS A 73 -10.43 3.72 11.26
C LYS A 73 -10.97 2.33 10.92
N LYS A 74 -12.20 2.24 10.37
CA LYS A 74 -12.77 0.97 9.92
C LYS A 74 -12.01 0.38 8.73
N GLU A 75 -11.56 1.23 7.81
CA GLU A 75 -10.73 0.81 6.69
C GLU A 75 -9.36 0.30 7.18
N GLU A 76 -8.74 0.98 8.15
CA GLU A 76 -7.50 0.56 8.78
C GLU A 76 -7.64 -0.82 9.44
N GLU A 77 -8.69 -1.05 10.23
CA GLU A 77 -8.99 -2.36 10.83
C GLU A 77 -9.14 -3.46 9.76
N SER A 78 -9.83 -3.17 8.65
CA SER A 78 -9.98 -4.13 7.55
C SER A 78 -8.68 -4.41 6.81
N ILE A 79 -7.77 -3.44 6.70
CA ILE A 79 -6.46 -3.62 6.09
C ILE A 79 -5.58 -4.48 7.01
N LEU A 80 -5.59 -4.20 8.32
CA LEU A 80 -4.86 -4.99 9.30
C LEU A 80 -5.30 -6.44 9.32
N SER A 81 -6.60 -6.71 9.29
CA SER A 81 -7.10 -8.10 9.23
C SER A 81 -6.66 -8.83 7.95
N LYS A 82 -6.61 -8.13 6.81
CA LYS A 82 -6.12 -8.70 5.55
C LYS A 82 -4.61 -8.95 5.58
N LEU A 83 -3.84 -8.06 6.23
CA LEU A 83 -2.40 -8.27 6.41
C LEU A 83 -2.14 -9.51 7.26
N GLU A 84 -2.86 -9.69 8.37
CA GLU A 84 -2.75 -10.89 9.20
C GLU A 84 -3.08 -12.16 8.39
N GLU A 85 -4.13 -12.14 7.56
CA GLU A 85 -4.47 -13.27 6.70
C GLU A 85 -3.35 -13.58 5.69
N VAL A 86 -2.78 -12.54 5.06
CA VAL A 86 -1.67 -12.69 4.10
C VAL A 86 -0.41 -13.23 4.79
N GLU A 87 -0.06 -12.72 5.97
CA GLU A 87 1.08 -13.23 6.75
C GLU A 87 0.89 -14.70 7.14
N LEU A 88 -0.33 -15.09 7.52
CA LEU A 88 -0.64 -16.47 7.86
C LEU A 88 -0.51 -17.38 6.64
N ARG A 89 -0.98 -16.93 5.47
CA ARG A 89 -0.78 -17.64 4.19
C ARG A 89 0.70 -17.72 3.80
N LEU A 90 1.48 -16.66 4.02
CA LEU A 90 2.93 -16.68 3.77
C LEU A 90 3.63 -17.71 4.66
N LYS A 91 3.33 -17.75 5.96
CA LYS A 91 3.88 -18.76 6.88
C LYS A 91 3.49 -20.19 6.46
N GLN A 92 2.27 -20.39 5.97
CA GLN A 92 1.84 -21.68 5.41
C GLN A 92 2.59 -22.05 4.13
N LEU A 93 2.90 -21.08 3.28
CA LEU A 93 3.71 -21.29 2.07
C LEU A 93 5.17 -21.58 2.40
N GLU A 94 5.77 -20.85 3.33
CA GLU A 94 7.14 -21.10 3.79
C GLU A 94 7.27 -22.50 4.41
N SER A 95 6.32 -22.90 5.26
CA SER A 95 6.30 -24.25 5.84
C SER A 95 6.04 -25.36 4.82
N THR A 96 5.34 -25.08 3.71
CA THR A 96 5.13 -26.06 2.61
C THR A 96 6.21 -26.00 1.52
N GLN A 97 7.14 -25.04 1.58
CA GLN A 97 8.29 -24.93 0.69
C GLN A 97 9.55 -25.65 1.21
N LEU A 98 9.62 -25.96 2.50
CA LEU A 98 10.70 -26.77 3.09
C LEU A 98 10.41 -28.28 2.93
N ILE A 99 10.41 -28.77 1.68
CA ILE A 99 10.66 -30.20 1.47
C ILE A 99 12.16 -30.39 1.52
N GLU A 100 12.68 -30.61 2.72
CA GLU A 100 14.06 -31.06 2.92
C GLU A 100 14.23 -32.42 2.25
N VAL A 101 15.14 -32.49 1.29
CA VAL A 101 15.62 -33.75 0.73
C VAL A 101 16.79 -34.14 1.60
N THR A 102 16.67 -35.24 2.33
CA THR A 102 17.77 -35.78 3.14
C THR A 102 18.88 -36.30 2.23
N ASP A 103 20.10 -36.47 2.76
CA ASP A 103 21.22 -37.04 1.99
C ASP A 103 20.89 -38.45 1.46
N GLU A 104 20.10 -39.22 2.21
CA GLU A 104 19.59 -40.54 1.80
C GLU A 104 18.61 -40.42 0.62
N GLU A 105 17.65 -39.50 0.67
CA GLU A 105 16.72 -39.25 -0.43
C GLU A 105 17.43 -38.71 -1.67
N HIS A 106 18.45 -37.85 -1.47
CA HIS A 106 19.28 -37.37 -2.57
C HIS A 106 19.98 -38.54 -3.25
N PHE A 107 20.59 -39.44 -2.46
CA PHE A 107 21.26 -40.62 -3.00
C PHE A 107 20.28 -41.53 -3.75
N GLU A 108 19.14 -41.86 -3.15
CA GLU A 108 18.10 -42.69 -3.79
C GLU A 108 17.60 -42.10 -5.11
N ILE A 109 17.35 -40.79 -5.16
CA ILE A 109 16.90 -40.11 -6.38
C ILE A 109 18.01 -40.18 -7.44
N THR A 110 19.27 -39.92 -7.07
CA THR A 110 20.37 -39.99 -8.04
C THR A 110 20.60 -41.40 -8.56
N ASP A 111 20.50 -42.42 -7.69
CA ASP A 111 20.76 -43.81 -8.06
C ASP A 111 19.64 -44.33 -8.97
N TRP A 112 18.38 -44.07 -8.63
CA TRP A 112 17.23 -44.45 -9.45
C TRP A 112 17.29 -43.82 -10.85
N PHE A 113 17.63 -42.53 -10.97
CA PHE A 113 17.75 -41.88 -12.27
C PHE A 113 18.96 -42.39 -13.07
N LYS A 114 20.08 -42.77 -12.43
CA LYS A 114 21.23 -43.39 -13.09
C LYS A 114 20.90 -44.78 -13.62
N GLU A 115 20.34 -45.64 -12.78
CA GLU A 115 19.89 -46.98 -13.17
C GLU A 115 18.89 -46.92 -14.33
N ALA A 116 17.97 -45.95 -14.28
CA ALA A 116 16.99 -45.76 -15.34
C ALA A 116 17.63 -45.31 -16.65
N VAL A 117 18.63 -44.42 -16.62
CA VAL A 117 19.41 -44.01 -17.81
C VAL A 117 20.26 -45.16 -18.36
N GLU A 118 20.89 -45.95 -17.51
CA GLU A 118 21.64 -47.14 -17.91
C GLU A 118 20.73 -48.22 -18.50
N ALA A 119 19.54 -48.42 -17.93
CA ALA A 119 18.53 -49.32 -18.47
C ALA A 119 18.04 -48.87 -19.86
N ILE A 120 17.91 -47.56 -20.08
CA ILE A 120 17.59 -47.00 -21.41
C ILE A 120 18.71 -47.27 -22.41
N ASN A 121 19.98 -47.11 -21.99
CA ASN A 121 21.14 -47.32 -22.86
C ASN A 121 21.41 -48.80 -23.16
N ASN A 122 21.16 -49.71 -22.20
CA ASN A 122 21.48 -51.13 -22.32
C ASN A 122 20.33 -51.97 -22.91
N ASN A 123 19.06 -51.56 -22.74
CA ASN A 123 17.88 -52.27 -23.26
C ASN A 123 17.14 -51.46 -24.34
N GLY A 124 17.65 -51.51 -25.57
CA GLY A 124 16.97 -51.02 -26.78
C GLY A 124 15.69 -51.76 -27.19
N ARG A 125 14.92 -52.35 -26.25
CA ARG A 125 13.68 -53.10 -26.53
C ARG A 125 12.42 -52.61 -25.80
N GLY A 126 12.51 -51.62 -24.90
CA GLY A 126 11.33 -51.05 -24.21
C GLY A 126 11.13 -49.56 -24.42
N TRP A 127 12.21 -48.82 -24.63
CA TRP A 127 12.23 -47.39 -24.89
C TRP A 127 12.40 -47.21 -26.40
N ARG A 128 11.31 -46.88 -27.11
CA ARG A 128 11.36 -46.64 -28.55
C ARG A 128 12.47 -45.63 -28.83
N ALA A 129 13.39 -45.97 -29.73
CA ALA A 129 14.56 -45.17 -30.12
C ALA A 129 14.23 -43.83 -30.82
N GLU A 130 13.02 -43.30 -30.62
CA GLU A 130 12.46 -42.12 -31.28
C GLU A 130 12.04 -41.03 -30.28
N LEU A 131 12.20 -41.25 -28.98
CA LEU A 131 11.89 -40.24 -27.96
C LEU A 131 12.99 -39.17 -27.93
N THR A 132 12.61 -37.90 -27.97
CA THR A 132 13.57 -36.82 -27.66
C THR A 132 14.03 -36.94 -26.20
N PRO A 133 15.23 -36.43 -25.85
CA PRO A 133 15.72 -36.47 -24.47
C PRO A 133 14.70 -35.92 -23.45
N GLU A 134 13.99 -34.85 -23.80
CA GLU A 134 12.92 -34.27 -22.97
C GLU A 134 11.74 -35.23 -22.74
N GLN A 135 11.32 -35.97 -23.76
CA GLN A 135 10.23 -36.94 -23.64
C GLN A 135 10.66 -38.15 -22.80
N ALA A 136 11.92 -38.56 -22.88
CA ALA A 136 12.47 -39.61 -22.03
C ALA A 136 12.47 -39.16 -20.55
N ILE A 137 12.93 -37.93 -20.27
CA ILE A 137 12.95 -37.35 -18.92
C ILE A 137 11.53 -37.25 -18.34
N LYS A 138 10.55 -36.75 -19.11
CA LYS A 138 9.14 -36.68 -18.65
C LYS A 138 8.57 -38.05 -18.30
N ARG A 139 8.90 -39.08 -19.09
CA ARG A 139 8.45 -40.45 -18.84
C ARG A 139 9.12 -41.04 -17.60
N LEU A 140 10.43 -40.81 -17.43
CA LEU A 140 11.17 -41.21 -16.23
C LEU A 140 10.58 -40.58 -14.98
N PHE A 141 10.33 -39.28 -15.01
CA PHE A 141 9.71 -38.58 -13.90
C PHE A 141 8.33 -39.15 -13.56
N LYS A 142 7.51 -39.45 -14.56
CA LYS A 142 6.20 -40.07 -14.34
C LYS A 142 6.32 -41.45 -13.68
N THR A 143 7.25 -42.28 -14.14
CA THR A 143 7.50 -43.59 -13.51
C THR A 143 7.98 -43.43 -12.06
N PHE A 144 8.86 -42.46 -11.79
CA PHE A 144 9.31 -42.16 -10.43
C PHE A 144 8.16 -41.76 -9.49
N VAL A 145 7.25 -40.89 -9.97
CA VAL A 145 6.02 -40.49 -9.26
C VAL A 145 5.17 -41.72 -8.92
N ASP A 146 4.93 -42.58 -9.91
CA ASP A 146 4.09 -43.77 -9.78
C ASP A 146 4.71 -44.83 -8.84
N GLU A 147 6.03 -45.08 -8.94
CA GLU A 147 6.75 -46.08 -8.12
C GLU A 147 6.94 -45.64 -6.68
N LYS A 148 7.31 -44.37 -6.45
CA LYS A 148 7.48 -43.82 -5.10
C LYS A 148 6.15 -43.39 -4.46
N LYS A 149 5.03 -43.50 -5.19
CA LYS A 149 3.68 -43.11 -4.76
C LYS A 149 3.64 -41.68 -4.19
N LEU A 150 4.34 -40.76 -4.85
CA LEU A 150 4.44 -39.37 -4.44
C LEU A 150 3.43 -38.52 -5.22
N ASP A 151 2.96 -37.43 -4.61
CA ASP A 151 2.24 -36.41 -5.35
C ASP A 151 3.18 -35.75 -6.38
N ILE A 152 2.66 -35.44 -7.58
CA ILE A 152 3.44 -34.85 -8.68
C ILE A 152 4.20 -33.60 -8.24
N LEU A 153 3.57 -32.73 -7.43
CA LEU A 153 4.20 -31.51 -6.91
C LEU A 153 5.36 -31.82 -5.95
N THR A 154 5.18 -32.80 -5.07
CA THR A 154 6.20 -33.24 -4.10
C THR A 154 7.37 -33.89 -4.82
N ALA A 155 7.10 -34.81 -5.75
CA ALA A 155 8.11 -35.45 -6.57
C ALA A 155 8.88 -34.42 -7.41
N LYS A 156 8.20 -33.46 -8.04
CA LYS A 156 8.82 -32.41 -8.84
C LYS A 156 9.76 -31.58 -7.98
N LYS A 157 9.33 -31.14 -6.81
CA LYS A 157 10.17 -30.39 -5.87
C LYS A 157 11.40 -31.18 -5.42
N LYS A 158 11.24 -32.47 -5.08
CA LYS A 158 12.37 -33.33 -4.67
C LYS A 158 13.37 -33.54 -5.81
N VAL A 159 12.88 -33.87 -7.00
CA VAL A 159 13.72 -34.08 -8.19
C VAL A 159 14.43 -32.80 -8.61
N LEU A 160 13.75 -31.64 -8.63
CA LEU A 160 14.37 -30.35 -8.99
C LEU A 160 15.39 -29.86 -7.96
N ARG A 161 15.27 -30.29 -6.69
CA ARG A 161 16.29 -29.99 -5.68
C ARG A 161 17.59 -30.77 -5.90
N VAL A 162 17.50 -31.98 -6.47
CA VAL A 162 18.65 -32.83 -6.83
C VAL A 162 19.19 -32.47 -8.24
N PHE A 163 18.28 -32.19 -9.17
CA PHE A 163 18.58 -31.90 -10.58
C PHE A 163 17.85 -30.61 -11.03
N PRO A 164 18.36 -29.42 -10.65
CA PRO A 164 17.72 -28.14 -10.96
C PRO A 164 17.64 -27.85 -12.46
N GLU A 165 18.53 -28.43 -13.26
CA GLU A 165 18.57 -28.29 -14.71
C GLU A 165 17.31 -28.83 -15.42
N LEU A 166 16.48 -29.63 -14.72
CA LEU A 166 15.27 -30.24 -15.27
C LEU A 166 14.02 -29.36 -15.14
N GLU A 167 14.10 -28.15 -14.57
CA GLU A 167 12.95 -27.26 -14.30
C GLU A 167 12.17 -26.87 -15.56
N GLY A 168 12.86 -26.75 -16.70
CA GLY A 168 12.24 -26.46 -18.01
C GLY A 168 11.68 -27.69 -18.73
N VAL A 169 11.95 -28.90 -18.22
CA VAL A 169 11.66 -30.17 -18.89
C VAL A 169 10.55 -30.95 -18.19
N ILE A 170 10.47 -30.90 -16.85
CA ILE A 170 9.50 -31.61 -16.01
C ILE A 170 8.48 -30.63 -15.44
#